data_AF-A0AAV8DQH2-F1
#
_entry.id   AF-A0AAV8DQH2-F1
#
_cell.length_a   1.000
_cell.length_b   1.000
_cell.length_c   1.000
_cell.angle_alpha   90.00
_cell.angle_beta   90.00
_cell.angle_gamma   90.00
#
_symmetry.space_group_name_H-M   'P 1'
#
loop_
_entity.id
_entity.type
_entity.pdbx_description
1 polymer ?
#
loop_
_entity_poly.entity_id
_entity_poly.type
_entity_poly.pdbx_seq_one_letter_code
_entity_poly.pdbx_strand_id
1 'polypeptide(L)'
;MHQRGGGQLVTERYLTNHGANPVVSDKESMTPLHYAAQNGQPKLVKFLISSVVCVDIEFDCLASTPLTTAALHGQARTMEVLLEHHADVNVATGNCCTPLYMTTYAGSLECTILLIKAGADVNYRCPLARAVPNGVIEIIKYLLDAGADPNLRNYYRWLPIEIGEMHNKMEIVEILFPLTSPVRQIHY
;
A
#
# COMPACT_ATOMS: atom_id res chain seq x y z
N MET A 1 -22.01 -38.29 -6.69
CA MET A 1 -21.29 -37.37 -7.58
C MET A 1 -21.63 -35.93 -7.19
N HIS A 2 -20.68 -35.20 -6.60
CA HIS A 2 -20.28 -33.83 -7.00
C HIS A 2 -19.21 -33.33 -6.03
N GLN A 3 -18.17 -32.78 -6.62
CA GLN A 3 -16.85 -32.54 -6.06
C GLN A 3 -16.88 -31.52 -4.91
N ARG A 4 -16.32 -31.88 -3.74
CA ARG A 4 -16.06 -30.98 -2.62
C ARG A 4 -14.62 -31.19 -2.15
N GLY A 5 -13.65 -30.94 -3.04
CA GLY A 5 -12.36 -31.64 -3.00
C GLY A 5 -11.08 -30.81 -3.01
N GLY A 6 -11.06 -29.55 -2.56
CA GLY A 6 -9.79 -28.80 -2.55
C GLY A 6 -9.68 -27.67 -1.55
N GLY A 7 -10.68 -26.77 -1.50
CA GLY A 7 -10.63 -25.61 -0.61
C GLY A 7 -10.84 -25.95 0.87
N GLN A 8 -11.74 -26.89 1.15
CA GLN A 8 -12.16 -27.22 2.52
C GLN A 8 -11.09 -28.00 3.32
N LEU A 9 -10.27 -28.80 2.62
CA LEU A 9 -9.20 -29.59 3.24
C LEU A 9 -8.01 -28.72 3.66
N VAL A 10 -7.73 -27.62 2.97
CA VAL A 10 -6.66 -26.68 3.35
C VAL A 10 -7.10 -25.84 4.54
N THR A 11 -8.37 -25.41 4.57
CA THR A 11 -8.94 -24.61 5.68
C THR A 11 -9.05 -25.39 6.98
N GLU A 12 -9.47 -26.66 6.94
CA GLU A 12 -9.50 -27.51 8.15
C GLU A 12 -8.09 -27.79 8.65
N ARG A 13 -7.11 -28.06 7.77
CA ARG A 13 -5.72 -28.28 8.21
C ARG A 13 -5.08 -27.03 8.81
N TYR A 14 -5.41 -25.83 8.31
CA TYR A 14 -4.85 -24.57 8.80
C TYR A 14 -5.41 -24.19 10.17
N LEU A 15 -6.73 -24.30 10.36
CA LEU A 15 -7.41 -24.05 11.65
C LEU A 15 -7.10 -25.13 12.70
N THR A 16 -7.03 -26.41 12.29
CA THR A 16 -6.86 -27.54 13.23
C THR A 16 -5.41 -27.72 13.69
N ASN A 17 -4.40 -27.39 12.87
CA ASN A 17 -2.99 -27.51 13.30
C ASN A 17 -2.50 -26.35 14.18
N HIS A 18 -3.21 -25.22 14.26
CA HIS A 18 -2.75 -24.03 15.00
C HIS A 18 -3.70 -23.51 16.08
N GLY A 19 -4.91 -24.08 16.25
CA GLY A 19 -5.85 -23.62 17.28
C GLY A 19 -6.25 -22.14 17.13
N ALA A 20 -6.05 -21.57 15.94
CA ALA A 20 -6.19 -20.14 15.69
C ALA A 20 -7.66 -19.77 15.50
N ASN A 21 -8.20 -19.03 16.46
CA ASN A 21 -9.44 -18.27 16.30
C ASN A 21 -9.25 -17.29 15.12
N PRO A 22 -10.24 -17.08 14.22
CA PRO A 22 -10.14 -16.14 13.08
C PRO A 22 -9.78 -14.71 13.48
N VAL A 23 -9.85 -14.38 14.78
CA VAL A 23 -9.50 -13.09 15.39
C VAL A 23 -8.17 -13.13 16.14
N VAL A 24 -7.61 -14.30 16.45
CA VAL A 24 -6.42 -14.41 17.30
C VAL A 24 -5.16 -14.33 16.46
N SER A 25 -4.34 -13.37 16.84
CA SER A 25 -3.03 -13.13 16.30
C SER A 25 -1.97 -14.11 16.80
N ASP A 26 -0.90 -14.27 16.04
CA ASP A 26 0.32 -14.90 16.54
C ASP A 26 1.05 -13.99 17.57
N LYS A 27 2.25 -14.42 18.01
CA LYS A 27 3.08 -13.65 18.96
C LYS A 27 3.51 -12.26 18.42
N GLU A 28 3.30 -12.00 17.13
CA GLU A 28 3.62 -10.75 16.43
C GLU A 28 2.35 -9.95 16.06
N SER A 29 1.19 -10.31 16.62
CA SER A 29 -0.10 -9.67 16.35
C SER A 29 -0.65 -9.89 14.92
N MET A 30 -0.02 -10.73 14.08
CA MET A 30 -0.45 -10.94 12.69
C MET A 30 -1.70 -11.82 12.61
N THR A 31 -2.73 -11.35 11.91
CA THR A 31 -4.02 -12.07 11.77
C THR A 31 -4.10 -12.90 10.48
N PRO A 32 -5.01 -13.90 10.39
CA PRO A 32 -5.22 -14.65 9.15
C PRO A 32 -5.54 -13.78 7.94
N LEU A 33 -6.19 -12.63 8.15
CA LEU A 33 -6.51 -11.68 7.09
C LEU A 33 -5.24 -11.03 6.50
N HIS A 34 -4.25 -10.73 7.34
CA HIS A 34 -2.94 -10.25 6.88
C HIS A 34 -2.18 -11.29 6.06
N TYR A 35 -2.19 -12.56 6.48
CA TYR A 35 -1.57 -13.64 5.72
C TYR A 35 -2.24 -13.83 4.35
N ALA A 36 -3.57 -13.76 4.30
CA ALA A 36 -4.31 -13.86 3.05
C ALA A 36 -4.02 -12.66 2.12
N ALA A 37 -3.88 -11.45 2.70
CA ALA A 37 -3.48 -10.24 1.99
C ALA A 37 -2.07 -10.33 1.40
N GLN A 38 -1.08 -10.71 2.20
CA GLN A 38 0.31 -10.91 1.79
C GLN A 38 0.45 -11.91 0.64
N ASN A 39 -0.24 -13.05 0.74
CA ASN A 39 -0.10 -14.16 -0.20
C ASN A 39 -1.01 -14.04 -1.44
N GLY A 40 -1.74 -12.93 -1.61
CA GLY A 40 -2.57 -12.75 -2.81
C GLY A 40 -3.75 -13.71 -2.90
N GLN A 41 -4.43 -13.98 -1.78
CA GLN A 41 -5.51 -14.97 -1.72
C GLN A 41 -6.91 -14.33 -1.61
N PRO A 42 -7.46 -13.72 -2.69
CA PRO A 42 -8.70 -12.95 -2.62
C PRO A 42 -9.91 -13.79 -2.18
N LYS A 43 -9.95 -15.08 -2.52
CA LYS A 43 -11.01 -16.00 -2.07
C LYS A 43 -10.96 -16.24 -0.56
N LEU A 44 -9.77 -16.37 0.01
CA LEU A 44 -9.60 -16.52 1.45
C LEU A 44 -9.92 -15.20 2.16
N VAL A 45 -9.53 -14.06 1.59
CA VAL A 45 -9.91 -12.73 2.09
C VAL A 45 -11.43 -12.56 2.12
N LYS A 46 -12.17 -12.85 1.03
CA LYS A 46 -13.64 -12.79 1.03
C LYS A 46 -14.26 -13.66 2.13
N PHE A 47 -13.72 -14.86 2.34
CA PHE A 47 -14.19 -15.77 3.38
C PHE A 47 -13.92 -15.21 4.79
N LEU A 48 -12.69 -14.74 5.05
CA LEU A 48 -12.31 -14.20 6.35
C LEU A 48 -13.05 -12.89 6.68
N ILE A 49 -13.26 -12.01 5.70
CA ILE A 49 -14.01 -10.77 5.89
C ILE A 49 -15.44 -11.05 6.36
N SER A 50 -16.07 -12.12 5.86
CA SER A 50 -17.43 -12.51 6.29
C SER A 50 -17.54 -12.89 7.78
N SER A 51 -16.39 -13.13 8.44
CA SER A 51 -16.30 -13.55 9.84
C SER A 51 -15.72 -12.50 10.79
N VAL A 52 -15.22 -11.36 10.28
CA VAL A 52 -14.57 -10.32 11.10
C VAL A 52 -15.47 -9.08 11.22
N VAL A 53 -15.33 -8.36 12.33
CA VAL A 53 -16.10 -7.14 12.62
C VAL A 53 -15.44 -5.89 12.02
N CYS A 54 -14.14 -5.94 11.76
CA CYS A 54 -13.35 -4.84 11.20
C CYS A 54 -12.36 -5.37 10.15
N VAL A 55 -12.20 -4.66 9.03
CA VAL A 55 -11.24 -5.01 7.96
C VAL A 55 -9.87 -4.37 8.23
N ASP A 56 -9.85 -3.17 8.81
CA ASP A 56 -8.63 -2.42 9.15
C ASP A 56 -8.06 -2.83 10.50
N ILE A 57 -7.74 -4.12 10.63
CA ILE A 57 -7.05 -4.64 11.81
C ILE A 57 -5.58 -4.29 11.67
N GLU A 58 -5.00 -3.58 12.62
CA GLU A 58 -3.57 -3.27 12.61
C GLU A 58 -2.76 -4.41 13.25
N PHE A 59 -1.59 -4.71 12.69
CA PHE A 59 -0.59 -5.57 13.34
C PHE A 59 0.82 -4.96 13.28
N ASP A 60 1.69 -5.48 14.15
CA ASP A 60 3.09 -5.08 14.29
C ASP A 60 3.30 -3.61 14.74
N CYS A 61 4.52 -3.27 15.11
CA CYS A 61 4.96 -1.93 15.50
C CYS A 61 4.77 -0.86 14.39
N LEU A 62 4.60 -1.31 13.14
CA LEU A 62 4.31 -0.45 11.99
C LEU A 62 2.80 -0.24 11.76
N ALA A 63 1.92 -0.80 12.60
CA ALA A 63 0.47 -0.68 12.50
C ALA A 63 -0.09 -1.08 11.12
N SER A 64 0.50 -2.09 10.49
CA SER A 64 0.12 -2.50 9.13
C SER A 64 -1.32 -3.03 9.11
N THR A 65 -2.14 -2.60 8.16
CA THR A 65 -3.46 -3.17 7.88
C THR A 65 -3.39 -4.19 6.74
N PRO A 66 -4.42 -5.05 6.53
CA PRO A 66 -4.42 -5.99 5.41
C PRO A 66 -4.29 -5.29 4.06
N LEU A 67 -4.86 -4.09 3.90
CA LEU A 67 -4.75 -3.30 2.68
C LEU A 67 -3.30 -2.85 2.44
N THR A 68 -2.61 -2.34 3.47
CA THR A 68 -1.19 -1.95 3.34
C THR A 68 -0.30 -3.15 3.06
N THR A 69 -0.57 -4.32 3.66
CA THR A 69 0.15 -5.56 3.38
C THR A 69 -0.05 -6.00 1.94
N ALA A 70 -1.29 -6.00 1.44
CA ALA A 70 -1.57 -6.33 0.05
C ALA A 70 -0.88 -5.36 -0.92
N ALA A 71 -0.88 -4.07 -0.62
CA ALA A 71 -0.21 -3.03 -1.42
C ALA A 71 1.32 -3.21 -1.45
N LEU A 72 1.95 -3.51 -0.31
CA LEU A 72 3.39 -3.77 -0.20
C LEU A 72 3.84 -4.97 -1.02
N HIS A 73 2.97 -5.98 -1.13
CA HIS A 73 3.24 -7.20 -1.89
C HIS A 73 2.67 -7.16 -3.32
N GLY A 74 2.12 -6.04 -3.78
CA GLY A 74 1.60 -5.87 -5.15
C GLY A 74 0.37 -6.72 -5.47
N GLN A 75 -0.45 -7.07 -4.47
CA GLN A 75 -1.56 -8.01 -4.60
C GLN A 75 -2.87 -7.32 -5.03
N ALA A 76 -2.92 -6.81 -6.27
CA ALA A 76 -4.03 -5.98 -6.79
C ALA A 76 -5.41 -6.61 -6.58
N ARG A 77 -5.62 -7.87 -7.00
CA ARG A 77 -6.91 -8.57 -6.83
C ARG A 77 -7.33 -8.71 -5.37
N THR A 78 -6.38 -8.82 -4.45
CA THR A 78 -6.71 -8.87 -3.02
C THR A 78 -7.07 -7.50 -2.49
N MET A 79 -6.43 -6.43 -2.98
CA MET A 79 -6.80 -5.05 -2.66
C MET A 79 -8.20 -4.70 -3.15
N GLU A 80 -8.59 -5.16 -4.36
CA GLU A 80 -9.96 -4.99 -4.87
C GLU A 80 -10.97 -5.50 -3.85
N VAL A 81 -10.77 -6.72 -3.35
CA VAL A 81 -11.65 -7.32 -2.34
C VAL A 81 -11.66 -6.51 -1.05
N LEU A 82 -10.50 -6.08 -0.56
CA LEU A 82 -10.43 -5.31 0.70
C LEU A 82 -11.17 -3.97 0.57
N LEU A 83 -11.05 -3.29 -0.58
CA LEU A 83 -11.72 -2.02 -0.85
C LEU A 83 -13.22 -2.18 -1.11
N GLU A 84 -13.64 -3.27 -1.78
CA GLU A 84 -15.06 -3.67 -1.89
C GLU A 84 -15.73 -3.79 -0.52
N HIS A 85 -14.94 -4.12 0.50
CA HIS A 85 -15.37 -4.28 1.89
C HIS A 85 -14.98 -3.10 2.79
N HIS A 86 -14.83 -1.91 2.21
CA HIS A 86 -14.66 -0.63 2.93
C HIS A 86 -13.37 -0.51 3.78
N ALA A 87 -12.29 -1.20 3.39
CA ALA A 87 -10.96 -0.92 3.98
C ALA A 87 -10.58 0.55 3.76
N ASP A 88 -10.02 1.21 4.77
CA ASP A 88 -9.58 2.59 4.68
C ASP A 88 -8.38 2.73 3.73
N VAL A 89 -8.65 3.34 2.57
CA VAL A 89 -7.68 3.60 1.50
C VAL A 89 -6.56 4.57 1.91
N ASN A 90 -6.81 5.40 2.94
CA ASN A 90 -5.91 6.45 3.40
C ASN A 90 -5.32 6.16 4.78
N VAL A 91 -5.43 4.93 5.29
CA VAL A 91 -4.86 4.56 6.60
C VAL A 91 -3.37 4.95 6.63
N ALA A 92 -2.98 5.73 7.62
CA ALA A 92 -1.59 6.07 7.86
C ALA A 92 -1.09 5.21 9.01
N THR A 93 -0.34 4.17 8.66
CA THR A 93 0.25 3.30 9.63
C THR A 93 1.53 3.93 10.21
N GLY A 94 2.16 3.26 11.17
CA GLY A 94 3.42 3.71 11.78
C GLY A 94 4.45 4.13 10.74
N ASN A 95 5.23 5.18 11.05
CA ASN A 95 6.16 5.83 10.11
C ASN A 95 5.53 6.53 8.89
N CYS A 96 4.26 6.91 8.97
CA CYS A 96 3.54 7.65 7.93
C CYS A 96 3.33 6.84 6.64
N CYS A 97 3.20 5.53 6.74
CA CYS A 97 3.06 4.67 5.58
C CYS A 97 1.57 4.54 5.21
N THR A 98 1.21 4.98 4.00
CA THR A 98 -0.14 4.78 3.44
C THR A 98 -0.16 3.58 2.50
N PRO A 99 -1.32 2.98 2.18
CA PRO A 99 -1.41 1.97 1.13
C PRO A 99 -0.77 2.44 -0.18
N LEU A 100 -1.00 3.70 -0.57
CA LEU A 100 -0.45 4.29 -1.79
C LEU A 100 1.08 4.42 -1.74
N TYR A 101 1.64 4.65 -0.57
CA TYR A 101 3.09 4.61 -0.39
C TYR A 101 3.65 3.19 -0.58
N MET A 102 2.98 2.17 -0.04
CA MET A 102 3.46 0.79 -0.11
C MET A 102 3.56 0.25 -1.56
N THR A 103 2.71 0.73 -2.47
CA THR A 103 2.79 0.32 -3.89
C THR A 103 4.07 0.79 -4.56
N THR A 104 4.70 1.87 -4.06
CA THR A 104 5.98 2.37 -4.57
C THR A 104 7.14 1.42 -4.23
N TYR A 105 7.06 0.68 -3.11
CA TYR A 105 8.01 -0.37 -2.77
C TYR A 105 7.77 -1.65 -3.57
N ALA A 106 6.51 -2.00 -3.76
CA ALA A 106 6.12 -3.13 -4.60
C ALA A 106 6.47 -2.90 -6.09
N GLY A 107 6.61 -1.63 -6.50
CA GLY A 107 6.72 -1.25 -7.91
C GLY A 107 5.44 -1.53 -8.71
N SER A 108 4.29 -1.67 -8.05
CA SER A 108 3.04 -2.09 -8.69
C SER A 108 2.21 -0.89 -9.14
N LEU A 109 2.27 -0.57 -10.44
CA LEU A 109 1.42 0.44 -11.06
C LEU A 109 -0.06 0.06 -10.96
N GLU A 110 -0.40 -1.22 -11.13
CA GLU A 110 -1.79 -1.71 -11.03
C GLU A 110 -2.40 -1.40 -9.66
N CYS A 111 -1.68 -1.70 -8.57
CA CYS A 111 -2.13 -1.39 -7.21
C CYS A 111 -2.24 0.13 -6.99
N THR A 112 -1.31 0.91 -7.56
CA THR A 112 -1.31 2.38 -7.48
C THR A 112 -2.57 2.97 -8.12
N ILE A 113 -2.88 2.54 -9.35
CA ILE A 113 -4.08 2.96 -10.10
C ILE A 113 -5.34 2.62 -9.30
N LEU A 114 -5.40 1.41 -8.76
CA LEU A 114 -6.54 0.92 -8.01
C LEU A 114 -6.79 1.76 -6.74
N LEU A 115 -5.75 2.09 -5.97
CA LEU A 115 -5.90 2.92 -4.76
C LEU A 115 -6.35 4.35 -5.10
N ILE A 116 -5.77 4.95 -6.13
CA ILE A 116 -6.15 6.31 -6.57
C ILE A 116 -7.62 6.33 -7.03
N LYS A 117 -8.05 5.33 -7.80
CA LYS A 117 -9.46 5.17 -8.18
C LYS A 117 -10.40 4.96 -6.99
N ALA A 118 -9.90 4.33 -5.92
CA ALA A 118 -10.64 4.14 -4.67
C ALA A 118 -10.64 5.37 -3.75
N GLY A 119 -10.05 6.49 -4.18
CA GLY A 119 -10.06 7.74 -3.42
C GLY A 119 -8.86 7.94 -2.50
N ALA A 120 -7.73 7.26 -2.76
CA ALA A 120 -6.48 7.57 -2.08
C ALA A 120 -6.09 9.04 -2.32
N ASP A 121 -5.76 9.76 -1.25
CA ASP A 121 -5.22 11.11 -1.34
C ASP A 121 -3.78 11.05 -1.86
N VAL A 122 -3.59 11.47 -3.10
CA VAL A 122 -2.31 11.50 -3.82
C VAL A 122 -1.26 12.42 -3.19
N ASN A 123 -1.66 13.27 -2.25
CA ASN A 123 -0.79 14.21 -1.54
C ASN A 123 -0.61 13.84 -0.06
N TYR A 124 -1.47 13.00 0.51
CA TYR A 124 -1.37 12.61 1.91
C TYR A 124 -0.09 11.82 2.20
N ARG A 125 0.73 12.36 3.12
CA ARG A 125 2.08 11.85 3.45
C ARG A 125 3.08 11.84 2.27
N CYS A 126 2.83 12.66 1.25
CA CYS A 126 3.74 12.92 0.11
C CYS A 126 4.17 11.66 -0.67
N PRO A 127 3.24 10.87 -1.27
CA PRO A 127 3.55 9.67 -2.03
C PRO A 127 4.54 9.91 -3.18
N LEU A 128 4.42 11.04 -3.88
CA LEU A 128 5.33 11.43 -4.96
C LEU A 128 6.79 11.49 -4.49
N ALA A 129 7.07 12.24 -3.41
CA ALA A 129 8.41 12.36 -2.84
C ALA A 129 8.99 11.00 -2.42
N ARG A 130 8.13 10.05 -2.04
CA ARG A 130 8.50 8.71 -1.62
C ARG A 130 8.72 7.72 -2.77
N ALA A 131 8.09 7.93 -3.91
CA ALA A 131 8.34 7.14 -5.12
C ALA A 131 9.71 7.42 -5.75
N VAL A 132 10.26 8.63 -5.53
CA VAL A 132 11.51 9.10 -6.15
C VAL A 132 12.72 8.19 -5.86
N PRO A 133 13.05 7.81 -4.61
CA PRO A 133 14.20 6.95 -4.34
C PRO A 133 14.11 5.57 -5.02
N ASN A 134 12.90 5.00 -5.07
CA ASN A 134 12.64 3.70 -5.71
C ASN A 134 12.73 3.79 -7.24
N GLY A 135 12.52 4.98 -7.82
CA GLY A 135 12.75 5.25 -9.24
C GLY A 135 11.72 4.65 -10.19
N VAL A 136 10.50 4.37 -9.70
CA VAL A 136 9.44 3.78 -10.52
C VAL A 136 8.77 4.88 -11.36
N ILE A 137 9.37 5.18 -12.52
CA ILE A 137 8.97 6.29 -13.42
C ILE A 137 7.48 6.26 -13.78
N GLU A 138 6.93 5.07 -14.05
CA GLU A 138 5.51 4.93 -14.40
C GLU A 138 4.57 5.36 -13.26
N ILE A 139 4.91 4.99 -12.01
CA ILE A 139 4.15 5.40 -10.83
C ILE A 139 4.29 6.91 -10.62
N ILE A 140 5.48 7.48 -10.81
CA ILE A 140 5.72 8.92 -10.67
C ILE A 140 4.87 9.70 -11.68
N LYS A 141 4.89 9.31 -12.95
CA LYS A 141 4.07 9.94 -14.00
C LYS A 141 2.58 9.82 -13.66
N TYR A 142 2.13 8.65 -13.24
CA TYR A 142 0.72 8.46 -12.87
C TYR A 142 0.30 9.28 -11.65
N LEU A 143 1.16 9.41 -10.63
CA LEU A 143 0.90 10.27 -9.47
C LEU A 143 0.76 11.75 -9.88
N LEU A 144 1.63 12.23 -10.77
CA LEU A 144 1.57 13.60 -11.30
C LEU A 144 0.28 13.82 -12.10
N ASP A 145 -0.08 12.88 -13.00
CA ASP A 145 -1.33 12.92 -13.77
C ASP A 145 -2.57 12.90 -12.86
N ALA A 146 -2.48 12.22 -11.72
CA ALA A 146 -3.53 12.16 -10.70
C ALA A 146 -3.57 13.39 -9.77
N GLY A 147 -2.71 14.40 -9.97
CA GLY A 147 -2.71 15.66 -9.23
C GLY A 147 -1.81 15.68 -7.99
N ALA A 148 -0.80 14.83 -7.91
CA ALA A 148 0.24 14.94 -6.89
C ALA A 148 1.01 16.27 -7.06
N ASP A 149 1.15 17.03 -5.98
CA ASP A 149 1.86 18.31 -5.98
C ASP A 149 3.38 18.09 -5.96
N PRO A 150 4.11 18.42 -7.05
CA PRO A 150 5.57 18.30 -7.11
C PRO A 150 6.30 19.28 -6.19
N ASN A 151 5.59 20.25 -5.60
CA ASN A 151 6.13 21.23 -4.66
C ASN A 151 5.86 20.86 -3.19
N LEU A 152 5.18 19.73 -2.94
CA LEU A 152 4.88 19.28 -1.59
C LEU A 152 6.12 18.67 -0.94
N ARG A 153 6.63 19.36 0.09
CA ARG A 153 7.78 18.87 0.86
C ARG A 153 7.40 17.68 1.73
N ASN A 154 8.25 16.66 1.75
CA ASN A 154 8.09 15.52 2.66
C ASN A 154 8.33 15.93 4.13
N TYR A 155 8.22 14.97 5.05
CA TYR A 155 8.42 15.24 6.49
C TYR A 155 9.83 15.74 6.87
N TYR A 156 10.84 15.46 6.06
CA TYR A 156 12.20 16.00 6.19
C TYR A 156 12.36 17.38 5.57
N ARG A 157 11.26 17.99 5.12
CA ARG A 157 11.22 19.26 4.39
C ARG A 157 11.94 19.21 3.05
N TRP A 158 12.05 18.07 2.38
CA TRP A 158 12.64 17.96 1.05
C TRP A 158 11.59 17.92 -0.04
N LEU A 159 11.85 18.61 -1.16
CA LEU A 159 11.05 18.52 -2.38
C LEU A 159 11.31 17.19 -3.10
N PRO A 160 10.33 16.64 -3.85
CA PRO A 160 10.55 15.52 -4.75
C PRO A 160 11.77 15.69 -5.68
N ILE A 161 11.98 16.90 -6.23
CA ILE A 161 13.13 17.18 -7.11
C ILE A 161 14.47 17.12 -6.36
N GLU A 162 14.54 17.71 -5.15
CA GLU A 162 15.73 17.69 -4.29
C GLU A 162 16.10 16.23 -3.93
N ILE A 163 15.09 15.38 -3.67
CA ILE A 163 15.30 13.93 -3.42
C ILE A 163 15.86 13.23 -4.66
N GLY A 164 15.37 13.60 -5.85
CA GLY A 164 15.86 13.08 -7.13
C GLY A 164 17.33 13.43 -7.36
N GLU A 165 17.73 14.67 -7.07
CA GLU A 165 19.12 15.12 -7.13
C GLU A 165 20.01 14.34 -6.16
N MET A 166 19.60 14.21 -4.88
CA MET A 166 20.39 13.49 -3.87
C MET A 166 20.61 12.01 -4.19
N HIS A 167 19.66 11.36 -4.87
CA HIS A 167 19.75 9.95 -5.26
C HIS A 167 20.24 9.75 -6.70
N ASN A 168 20.71 10.81 -7.37
CA ASN A 168 21.19 10.80 -8.75
C ASN A 168 20.17 10.21 -9.75
N LYS A 169 18.87 10.54 -9.58
CA LYS A 169 17.76 10.10 -10.42
C LYS A 169 17.46 11.13 -11.52
N MET A 170 18.41 11.32 -12.43
CA MET A 170 18.34 12.39 -13.45
C MET A 170 17.04 12.40 -14.26
N GLU A 171 16.56 11.23 -14.70
CA GLU A 171 15.29 11.14 -15.45
C GLU A 171 14.10 11.65 -14.63
N ILE A 172 14.09 11.43 -13.31
CA ILE A 172 13.03 11.96 -12.42
C ILE A 172 13.17 13.47 -12.25
N VAL A 173 14.41 13.97 -12.15
CA VAL A 173 14.67 15.42 -12.09
C VAL A 173 14.17 16.09 -13.36
N GLU A 174 14.41 15.52 -14.53
CA GLU A 174 13.91 16.03 -15.81
C GLU A 174 12.38 16.06 -15.88
N ILE A 175 11.71 15.03 -15.34
CA ILE A 175 10.23 14.99 -15.24
C ILE A 175 9.70 16.08 -14.31
N LEU A 176 10.35 16.30 -13.17
CA LEU A 176 9.87 17.22 -12.13
C LEU A 176 10.23 18.67 -12.41
N PHE A 177 11.37 18.95 -13.05
CA PHE A 177 11.89 20.29 -13.32
C PHE A 177 10.86 21.26 -13.91
N PRO A 178 10.11 20.91 -14.98
CA PRO A 178 9.10 21.82 -15.54
C PRO A 178 7.85 22.00 -14.65
N LEU A 179 7.66 21.14 -13.64
CA LEU A 179 6.48 21.12 -12.78
C LEU A 179 6.73 21.74 -11.40
N THR A 180 8.01 21.90 -11.02
CA THR A 180 8.40 22.56 -9.78
C THR A 180 8.44 24.08 -9.95
N SER A 181 7.84 24.80 -8.99
CA SER A 181 8.04 26.24 -8.87
C SER A 181 9.55 26.52 -8.71
N PRO A 182 10.06 27.66 -9.20
CA PRO A 182 11.46 28.01 -9.00
C PRO A 182 11.81 27.85 -7.53
N VAL A 183 12.80 27.00 -7.22
CA VAL A 183 13.28 26.84 -5.85
C VAL A 183 13.63 28.24 -5.37
N ARG A 184 12.86 28.79 -4.43
CA ARG A 184 13.23 30.06 -3.79
C ARG A 184 14.59 29.80 -3.18
N GLN A 185 15.63 30.33 -3.82
CA GLN A 185 16.95 30.39 -3.24
C GLN A 185 16.77 30.94 -1.84
N ILE A 186 17.13 30.14 -0.84
CA ILE A 186 17.16 30.61 0.53
C ILE A 186 18.24 31.69 0.53
N HIS A 187 17.86 32.96 0.66
CA HIS A 187 18.81 34.02 0.94
C HIS A 187 19.48 33.69 2.27
N TYR A 188 20.80 33.47 2.18
CA TYR A 188 21.86 33.26 3.19
C TYR A 188 21.45 33.12 4.67
#